data_AF-A0A2N7YDK6-F1
#
_entry.id   AF-A0A2N7YDK6-F1
#
_cell.length_a   1.000
_cell.length_b   1.000
_cell.length_c   1.000
_cell.angle_alpha   90.00
_cell.angle_beta   90.00
_cell.angle_gamma   90.00
#
_symmetry.space_group_name_H-M   'P 1'
#
loop_
_entity.id
_entity.type
_entity.pdbx_description
1 polymer ?
#
loop_
_entity_poly.entity_id
_entity_poly.type
_entity_poly.pdbx_seq_one_letter_code
_entity_poly.pdbx_strand_id
1 'polypeptide(L)'
;YRPSGGLLKAIEFFSALAVAAALACAALLIGAGPGTSAGLGSDGFGLSARLDGVSAAMLLLVTFIGWIVVRFSVVYLDGEARQGAFMA
;
A
#
# COMPACT_ATOMS: atom_id res chain seq x y z
N TYR A 1 -23.40 -8.03 7.96
CA TYR A 1 -22.31 -8.76 8.65
C TYR A 1 -21.39 -7.72 9.27
N ARG A 2 -21.26 -7.64 10.61
CA ARG A 2 -20.31 -6.70 11.25
C ARG A 2 -18.90 -7.30 11.13
N PRO A 3 -17.93 -6.64 10.47
CA PRO A 3 -16.57 -7.15 10.38
C PRO A 3 -15.95 -7.31 11.78
N SER A 4 -15.14 -8.35 11.99
CA SER A 4 -14.50 -8.57 13.29
C SER A 4 -13.50 -7.43 13.58
N GLY A 5 -13.42 -6.97 14.83
CA GLY A 5 -12.50 -5.89 15.21
C GLY A 5 -11.02 -6.22 14.94
N GLY A 6 -10.66 -7.51 14.84
CA GLY A 6 -9.33 -7.96 14.44
C GLY A 6 -9.03 -7.70 12.96
N LEU A 7 -10.02 -7.90 12.07
CA LEU A 7 -9.86 -7.65 10.63
C LEU A 7 -9.59 -6.16 10.35
N LEU A 8 -10.35 -5.26 10.99
CA LEU A 8 -10.18 -3.82 10.83
C LEU A 8 -8.79 -3.36 11.26
N LYS A 9 -8.29 -3.88 12.39
CA LYS A 9 -6.92 -3.61 12.87
C LYS A 9 -5.86 -4.13 11.90
N ALA A 10 -6.07 -5.30 11.29
CA ALA A 10 -5.16 -5.84 10.30
C ALA A 10 -5.11 -4.94 9.05
N ILE A 11 -6.25 -4.48 8.54
CA ILE A 11 -6.33 -3.59 7.38
C ILE A 11 -5.66 -2.23 7.66
N GLU A 12 -5.89 -1.65 8.84
CA GLU A 12 -5.20 -0.42 9.26
C GLU A 12 -3.69 -0.64 9.36
N PHE A 13 -3.26 -1.79 9.90
CA PHE A 13 -1.83 -2.14 9.97
C PHE A 13 -1.21 -2.29 8.57
N PHE A 14 -1.84 -3.01 7.65
CA PHE A 14 -1.32 -3.20 6.29
C PHE A 14 -1.26 -1.90 5.50
N SER A 15 -2.26 -1.01 5.67
CA SER A 15 -2.23 0.31 5.02
C SER A 15 -1.13 1.21 5.59
N ALA A 16 -0.92 1.22 6.91
CA ALA A 16 0.20 1.92 7.53
C ALA A 16 1.57 1.31 7.09
N LEU A 17 1.66 -0.01 6.99
CA LEU A 17 2.85 -0.70 6.50
C LEU A 17 3.17 -0.32 5.05
N ALA A 18 2.15 -0.15 4.20
CA ALA A 18 2.35 0.30 2.82
C ALA A 18 2.96 1.71 2.76
N VAL A 19 2.52 2.63 3.62
CA VAL A 19 3.14 3.97 3.75
C VAL A 19 4.59 3.87 4.22
N ALA A 20 4.87 3.04 5.23
CA ALA A 20 6.23 2.81 5.72
C ALA A 20 7.14 2.22 4.65
N ALA A 21 6.64 1.27 3.86
CA ALA A 21 7.36 0.70 2.71
C ALA A 21 7.62 1.76 1.62
N ALA A 22 6.65 2.63 1.34
CA ALA A 22 6.84 3.74 0.39
C ALA A 22 7.93 4.72 0.84
N LEU A 23 7.96 5.05 2.14
CA LEU A 23 9.02 5.87 2.73
C LEU A 23 10.39 5.17 2.66
N ALA A 24 10.45 3.87 2.91
CA ALA A 24 11.67 3.10 2.76
C ALA A 24 12.18 3.10 1.31
N CYS A 25 11.30 2.92 0.32
CA CYS A 25 11.63 3.04 -1.10
C CYS A 25 12.15 4.44 -1.45
N ALA A 26 11.52 5.50 -0.95
CA ALA A 26 12.00 6.87 -1.17
C ALA A 26 13.39 7.10 -0.55
N ALA A 27 13.63 6.60 0.66
CA ALA A 27 14.94 6.67 1.31
C ALA A 27 16.00 5.89 0.52
N LEU A 28 15.67 4.69 0.03
CA LEU A 28 16.55 3.90 -0.84
C LEU A 28 16.86 4.64 -2.14
N LEU A 29 15.88 5.28 -2.77
CA LEU A 29 16.09 6.07 -3.99
C LEU A 29 17.05 7.25 -3.74
N ILE A 30 16.92 7.93 -2.61
CA ILE A 30 17.79 9.05 -2.24
C ILE A 30 19.23 8.57 -1.99
N GLY A 31 19.39 7.42 -1.31
CA GLY A 31 20.70 6.89 -0.95
C GLY A 31 21.44 6.16 -2.08
N ALA A 32 20.72 5.41 -2.92
CA ALA A 32 21.30 4.53 -3.93
C ALA A 32 21.04 4.96 -5.39
N GLY A 33 20.16 5.96 -5.59
CA GLY A 33 19.74 6.39 -6.92
C GLY A 33 18.70 5.47 -7.57
N PRO A 34 18.27 5.77 -8.80
CA PRO A 34 17.27 4.97 -9.52
C PRO A 34 17.76 3.56 -9.82
N GLY A 35 16.89 2.56 -9.65
CA GLY A 35 17.24 1.16 -9.79
C GLY A 35 16.09 0.30 -10.29
N THR A 36 16.41 -0.89 -10.79
CA THR A 36 15.43 -1.91 -11.17
C THR A 36 15.67 -3.15 -10.33
N SER A 37 14.62 -3.73 -9.75
CA SER A 37 14.71 -4.95 -8.96
C SER A 37 15.20 -6.11 -9.83
N ALA A 38 15.75 -7.15 -9.19
CA ALA A 38 15.94 -8.42 -9.86
C ALA A 38 14.60 -8.87 -10.48
N GLY A 39 14.64 -9.25 -11.76
CA GLY A 39 13.47 -9.73 -12.47
C GLY A 39 13.04 -11.10 -11.95
N LEU A 40 11.75 -11.27 -11.71
CA LEU A 40 11.14 -12.56 -11.42
C LEU A 40 10.53 -13.12 -12.71
N GLY A 41 11.15 -14.13 -13.33
CA GLY A 41 10.64 -14.78 -14.54
C GLY A 41 11.64 -15.71 -15.26
N SER A 42 11.15 -16.43 -16.27
CA SER A 42 11.90 -17.34 -17.14
C SER A 42 11.34 -17.26 -18.57
N ASP A 43 12.14 -17.62 -19.58
CA ASP A 43 11.76 -17.64 -21.00
C ASP A 43 11.32 -16.28 -21.58
N GLY A 44 12.09 -15.24 -21.32
CA GLY A 44 11.97 -13.94 -21.99
C GLY A 44 10.91 -12.99 -21.41
N PHE A 45 10.10 -13.44 -20.46
CA PHE A 45 9.17 -12.59 -19.68
C PHE A 45 9.60 -12.53 -18.22
N GLY A 46 9.57 -11.33 -17.63
CA GLY A 46 9.96 -11.11 -16.25
C GLY A 46 9.23 -9.94 -15.60
N LEU A 47 8.91 -10.09 -14.31
CA LEU A 47 8.36 -9.04 -13.47
C LEU A 47 9.51 -8.32 -12.74
N SER A 48 9.69 -7.04 -13.02
CA SER A 48 10.67 -6.20 -12.31
C SER A 48 10.02 -4.90 -11.86
N ALA A 49 10.31 -4.47 -10.64
CA ALA A 49 9.92 -3.17 -10.15
C ALA A 49 11.02 -2.15 -10.46
N ARG A 50 10.66 -1.07 -11.15
CA ARG A 50 11.55 0.08 -11.35
C ARG A 50 11.27 1.12 -10.27
N LEU A 51 12.34 1.56 -9.61
CA LEU A 51 12.33 2.61 -8.62
C LEU A 51 13.07 3.84 -9.15
N ASP A 52 12.31 4.89 -9.41
CA ASP A 52 12.75 6.23 -9.81
C ASP A 52 11.88 7.32 -9.14
N GLY A 53 12.23 8.59 -9.35
CA GLY A 53 11.56 9.72 -8.69
C GLY A 53 10.05 9.79 -8.92
N VAL A 54 9.58 9.41 -10.12
CA VAL A 54 8.15 9.44 -10.45
C VAL A 54 7.44 8.29 -9.73
N SER A 55 7.99 7.08 -9.83
CA SER A 55 7.42 5.90 -9.16
C SER A 55 7.38 6.07 -7.63
N ALA A 56 8.41 6.65 -7.02
CA ALA A 56 8.47 6.90 -5.57
C ALA A 56 7.45 7.97 -5.14
N ALA A 57 7.31 9.06 -5.89
CA ALA A 57 6.32 10.10 -5.62
C ALA A 57 4.89 9.54 -5.72
N MET A 58 4.60 8.76 -6.75
CA MET A 58 3.29 8.10 -6.92
C MET A 58 3.03 7.09 -5.80
N LEU A 59 4.02 6.27 -5.44
CA LEU A 59 3.89 5.29 -4.37
C LEU A 59 3.58 5.96 -3.02
N LEU A 60 4.28 7.03 -2.67
CA LEU A 60 4.02 7.81 -1.46
C LEU A 60 2.62 8.40 -1.45
N LEU A 61 2.21 9.05 -2.55
CA LEU A 61 0.89 9.66 -2.67
C LEU A 61 -0.22 8.63 -2.49
N VAL A 62 -0.15 7.52 -3.25
CA VAL A 62 -1.20 6.49 -3.27
C VAL A 62 -1.30 5.78 -1.93
N THR A 63 -0.18 5.39 -1.34
CA THR A 63 -0.18 4.71 -0.04
C THR A 63 -0.66 5.63 1.08
N PHE A 64 -0.25 6.90 1.07
CA PHE A 64 -0.69 7.89 2.05
C PHE A 64 -2.21 8.15 1.96
N ILE A 65 -2.72 8.44 0.76
CA ILE A 65 -4.16 8.65 0.56
C ILE A 65 -4.93 7.38 0.90
N GLY A 66 -4.45 6.21 0.48
CA GLY A 66 -5.08 4.92 0.79
C GLY A 66 -5.20 4.70 2.30
N TRP A 67 -4.15 4.98 3.07
CA TRP A 67 -4.19 4.90 4.53
C TRP A 67 -5.23 5.84 5.15
N ILE A 68 -5.29 7.09 4.69
CA ILE A 68 -6.30 8.06 5.16
C ILE A 68 -7.72 7.59 4.82
N VAL A 69 -7.95 7.13 3.59
CA VAL A 69 -9.25 6.63 3.13
C VAL A 69 -9.68 5.42 3.95
N VAL A 70 -8.80 4.46 4.18
CA VAL A 70 -9.09 3.29 5.03
C VAL A 70 -9.53 3.72 6.43
N ARG A 71 -8.78 4.60 7.10
CA ARG A 71 -9.12 5.08 8.45
C ARG A 71 -10.45 5.83 8.47
N PHE A 72 -10.72 6.64 7.45
CA PHE A 72 -12.00 7.31 7.28
C PHE A 72 -13.14 6.30 7.10
N SER A 73 -12.97 5.31 6.22
CA SER A 73 -13.98 4.30 5.93
C SER A 73 -14.32 3.40 7.12
N VAL A 74 -13.36 3.12 8.02
CA VAL A 74 -13.64 2.39 9.28
C VAL A 74 -14.71 3.12 10.10
N VAL A 75 -14.59 4.43 10.24
CA VAL A 75 -15.53 5.26 11.03
C VAL A 75 -16.81 5.51 10.25
N TYR A 76 -16.69 5.83 8.95
CA TYR A 76 -17.83 6.22 8.12
C TYR A 76 -18.80 5.07 7.83
N LEU A 77 -18.28 3.86 7.65
CA LEU A 77 -19.08 2.67 7.36
C LEU A 77 -19.44 1.86 8.60
N ASP A 78 -19.18 2.38 9.81
CA ASP A 78 -19.52 1.67 11.04
C ASP A 78 -21.04 1.46 11.13
N GLY A 79 -21.45 0.20 11.30
CA GLY A 79 -22.86 -0.20 11.34
C GLY A 79 -23.49 -0.51 9.98
N GLU A 80 -22.81 -0.24 8.87
CA GLU A 80 -23.32 -0.54 7.52
C GLU A 80 -23.22 -2.03 7.18
N ALA A 81 -24.25 -2.55 6.53
CA ALA A 81 -24.33 -3.98 6.21
C ALA A 81 -23.21 -4.48 5.27
N ARG A 82 -22.66 -3.56 4.44
CA ARG A 82 -21.63 -3.82 3.41
C ARG A 82 -20.22 -3.38 3.79
N GLN A 83 -19.98 -2.94 5.03
CA GLN A 83 -18.66 -2.49 5.49
C GLN A 83 -17.55 -3.51 5.20
N GLY A 84 -17.81 -4.80 5.50
CA GLY A 84 -16.84 -5.86 5.25
C GLY A 84 -16.46 -6.02 3.78
N ALA A 85 -17.40 -5.91 2.86
CA ALA A 85 -17.14 -6.06 1.42
C ALA A 85 -16.38 -4.87 0.83
N PHE A 86 -16.52 -3.68 1.42
CA PHE A 86 -15.78 -2.50 0.99
C PHE A 86 -14.33 -2.48 1.49
N MET A 87 -14.08 -3.10 2.65
CA MET A 87 -12.78 -3.07 3.33
C MET A 87 -11.91 -4.31 3.06
N ALA A 88 -12.46 -5.35 2.43
CA ALA A 88 -11.79 -6.62 2.15
C ALA A 88 -10.88 -6.58 0.92
#